data_AF-A0A4R9M017-F1
#
_entry.id   AF-A0A4R9M017-F1
#
_cell.length_a   1.000
_cell.length_b   1.000
_cell.length_c   1.000
_cell.angle_alpha   90.00
_cell.angle_beta   90.00
_cell.angle_gamma   90.00
#
_symmetry.space_group_name_H-M   'P 1'
#
loop_
_entity.id
_entity.type
_entity.pdbx_description
1 polymer ?
#
loop_
_entity_poly.entity_id
_entity_poly.type
_entity_poly.pdbx_seq_one_letter_code
_entity_poly.pdbx_strand_id
1 'polypeptide(L)'
;MIERKKVMKKTICLVSASLSLFLGLSLNAADFPKCKEACEKYYNCSIQVHPTATEDQKQMLKKGCDFNCNKPKFYNQIAGCLTSSGNTCQSFSACIMKQMGGK
;
A
#
# COMPACT_ATOMS: atom_id res chain seq x y z
N MET A 1 -32.43 -47.43 49.57
CA MET A 1 -31.37 -46.84 50.42
C MET A 1 -30.15 -46.63 49.56
N ILE A 2 -29.67 -45.39 49.48
CA ILE A 2 -28.70 -44.90 48.51
C ILE A 2 -27.29 -45.11 49.07
N GLU A 3 -26.47 -45.93 48.40
CA GLU A 3 -25.06 -46.09 48.73
C GLU A 3 -24.23 -44.89 48.24
N ARG A 4 -23.40 -44.39 49.15
CA ARG A 4 -22.71 -43.11 49.06
C ARG A 4 -21.52 -43.20 48.10
N LYS A 5 -21.55 -42.42 47.01
CA LYS A 5 -20.36 -42.13 46.21
C LYS A 5 -19.35 -41.34 47.04
N LYS A 6 -18.19 -41.95 47.27
CA LYS A 6 -17.02 -41.35 47.93
C LYS A 6 -16.44 -40.26 47.03
N VAL A 7 -16.53 -39.01 47.47
CA VAL A 7 -15.81 -37.88 46.87
C VAL A 7 -14.43 -37.77 47.53
N MET A 8 -13.43 -37.40 46.71
CA MET A 8 -12.35 -36.45 47.00
C MET A 8 -10.95 -36.99 46.64
N LYS A 9 -10.44 -36.59 45.47
CA LYS A 9 -9.00 -36.51 45.21
C LYS A 9 -8.70 -35.31 44.32
N LYS A 10 -8.22 -34.26 45.01
CA LYS A 10 -7.45 -33.08 44.60
C LYS A 10 -7.01 -33.02 43.14
N THR A 11 -7.38 -31.95 42.42
CA THR A 11 -6.56 -31.25 41.40
C THR A 11 -7.24 -29.89 41.15
N ILE A 12 -6.87 -28.81 41.84
CA ILE A 12 -5.87 -27.78 41.44
C ILE A 12 -6.20 -27.13 40.08
N CYS A 13 -6.67 -25.88 40.18
CA CYS A 13 -6.44 -24.68 39.37
C CYS A 13 -6.32 -24.76 37.85
N LEU A 14 -7.09 -23.89 37.16
CA LEU A 14 -6.61 -22.88 36.17
C LEU A 14 -7.88 -22.30 35.49
N VAL A 15 -8.40 -21.18 35.98
CA VAL A 15 -8.15 -19.81 35.47
C VAL A 15 -8.47 -19.66 33.98
N SER A 16 -9.65 -19.07 33.75
CA SER A 16 -10.09 -18.23 32.65
C SER A 16 -9.07 -17.94 31.54
N ALA A 17 -9.35 -18.44 30.33
CA ALA A 17 -8.73 -17.98 29.09
C ALA A 17 -9.81 -17.53 28.09
N SER A 18 -10.59 -16.52 28.48
CA SER A 18 -11.43 -15.75 27.56
C SER A 18 -10.70 -14.46 27.22
N LEU A 19 -9.77 -14.56 26.27
CA LEU A 19 -9.28 -13.40 25.52
C LEU A 19 -8.96 -13.87 24.10
N SER A 20 -10.00 -14.27 23.37
CA SER A 20 -9.94 -14.28 21.91
C SER A 20 -9.71 -12.83 21.50
N LEU A 21 -8.45 -12.49 21.25
CA LEU A 21 -8.05 -11.24 20.64
C LEU A 21 -8.91 -11.07 19.38
N PHE A 22 -9.82 -10.10 19.43
CA PHE A 22 -10.15 -9.33 18.24
C PHE A 22 -8.83 -8.70 17.79
N LEU A 23 -8.04 -9.45 17.01
CA LEU A 23 -7.14 -8.84 16.04
C LEU A 23 -8.05 -8.06 15.10
N GLY A 24 -8.35 -6.83 15.50
CA GLY A 24 -8.52 -5.77 14.54
C GLY A 24 -7.25 -5.78 13.70
N LEU A 25 -7.30 -6.50 12.58
CA LEU A 25 -6.49 -6.16 11.43
C LEU A 25 -6.89 -4.70 11.13
N SER A 26 -6.18 -3.77 11.75
CA SER A 26 -5.94 -2.49 11.14
C SER A 26 -5.45 -2.84 9.74
N LEU A 27 -6.34 -2.68 8.78
CA LEU A 27 -6.02 -2.63 7.36
C LEU A 27 -5.05 -1.45 7.24
N ASN A 28 -3.78 -1.69 7.58
CA ASN A 28 -2.72 -0.81 7.19
C ASN A 28 -2.89 -0.71 5.68
N ALA A 29 -3.30 0.47 5.22
CA ALA A 29 -3.19 0.84 3.82
C ALA A 29 -1.82 0.32 3.39
N ALA A 30 -1.80 -0.65 2.47
CA ALA A 30 -0.54 -1.19 1.99
C ALA A 30 0.19 -0.02 1.37
N ASP A 31 1.08 0.60 2.15
CA ASP A 31 1.89 1.69 1.65
C ASP A 31 2.75 1.05 0.57
N PHE A 32 2.62 1.62 -0.62
CA PHE A 32 3.24 1.18 -1.86
C PHE A 32 4.46 2.08 -2.10
N PRO A 33 5.52 2.02 -1.26
CA PRO A 33 6.51 3.09 -1.11
C PRO A 33 7.19 3.42 -2.44
N LYS A 34 7.57 2.41 -3.22
CA LYS A 34 8.24 2.59 -4.51
C LYS A 34 7.33 3.21 -5.58
N CYS A 35 6.04 2.93 -5.54
CA CYS A 35 5.10 3.52 -6.51
C CYS A 35 4.79 4.97 -6.14
N LYS A 36 4.60 5.27 -4.84
CA LYS A 36 4.48 6.65 -4.35
C LYS A 36 5.71 7.48 -4.66
N GLU A 37 6.90 6.92 -4.45
CA GLU A 37 8.18 7.56 -4.81
C GLU A 37 8.25 7.85 -6.31
N ALA A 38 7.82 6.90 -7.16
CA ALA A 38 7.74 7.12 -8.61
C ALA A 38 6.78 8.26 -8.98
N CYS A 39 5.63 8.35 -8.32
CA CYS A 39 4.65 9.42 -8.55
C CYS A 39 5.14 10.79 -8.05
N GLU A 40 5.89 10.85 -6.96
CA GLU A 40 6.53 12.07 -6.49
C GLU A 40 7.64 12.54 -7.45
N LYS A 41 8.48 11.61 -7.93
CA LYS A 41 9.45 11.92 -8.98
C LYS A 41 8.77 12.39 -10.27
N TYR A 42 7.64 11.80 -10.64
CA TYR A 42 6.86 12.21 -11.81
C TYR A 42 6.34 13.64 -11.67
N TYR A 43 5.80 13.98 -10.50
CA TYR A 43 5.39 15.34 -10.17
C TYR A 43 6.55 16.33 -10.29
N ASN A 44 7.71 16.03 -9.71
CA ASN A 44 8.90 16.88 -9.81
C ASN A 44 9.39 17.03 -11.27
N CYS A 45 9.24 15.97 -12.07
CA CYS A 45 9.56 16.01 -13.50
C CYS A 45 8.54 16.77 -14.35
N SER A 46 7.28 16.86 -13.91
CA SER A 46 6.25 17.63 -14.63
C SER A 46 6.60 19.12 -14.73
N ILE A 47 7.33 19.66 -13.73
CA ILE A 47 7.83 21.05 -13.73
C ILE A 47 8.86 21.25 -14.85
N GLN A 48 9.73 20.27 -15.08
CA GLN A 48 10.79 20.36 -16.08
C GLN A 48 10.26 20.13 -17.51
N VAL A 49 9.29 19.23 -17.67
CA VAL A 49 8.74 18.88 -18.99
C VAL A 49 7.63 19.84 -19.41
N HIS A 50 6.86 20.37 -18.46
CA HIS A 50 5.75 21.30 -18.69
C HIS A 50 5.88 22.53 -17.79
N PRO A 51 6.82 23.45 -18.09
CA PRO A 51 7.09 24.62 -17.26
C PRO A 51 5.89 25.59 -17.16
N THR A 52 4.97 25.54 -18.12
CA THR A 52 3.75 26.37 -18.14
C THR A 52 2.55 25.71 -17.44
N ALA A 53 2.67 24.47 -16.98
CA ALA A 53 1.60 23.80 -16.24
C ALA A 53 1.39 24.48 -14.89
N THR A 54 0.12 24.76 -14.58
CA THR A 54 -0.31 25.24 -13.26
C THR A 54 -0.04 24.19 -12.20
N GLU A 55 0.08 24.62 -10.94
CA GLU A 55 0.30 23.71 -9.82
C GLU A 55 -0.83 22.68 -9.70
N ASP A 56 -2.08 23.11 -9.91
CA ASP A 56 -3.24 22.21 -9.90
C ASP A 56 -3.16 21.11 -10.98
N GLN A 57 -2.67 21.43 -12.18
CA GLN A 57 -2.46 20.44 -13.24
C GLN A 57 -1.39 19.42 -12.85
N LYS A 58 -0.31 19.86 -12.21
CA LYS A 58 0.76 18.97 -11.72
C LYS A 58 0.27 18.06 -10.60
N GLN A 59 -0.49 18.61 -9.66
CA GLN A 59 -1.13 17.83 -8.60
C GLN A 59 -2.14 16.83 -9.16
N MET A 60 -2.87 17.18 -10.22
CA MET A 60 -3.79 16.26 -10.91
C MET A 60 -3.04 15.08 -11.54
N LEU A 61 -1.90 15.31 -12.19
CA LEU A 61 -1.03 14.26 -12.71
C LEU A 61 -0.50 13.34 -11.61
N LYS A 62 -0.04 13.93 -10.49
CA LYS A 62 0.41 13.17 -9.32
C LYS A 62 -0.71 12.29 -8.76
N LYS A 63 -1.91 12.85 -8.56
CA LYS A 63 -3.09 12.12 -8.08
C LYS A 63 -3.48 10.98 -9.03
N GLY A 64 -3.40 11.18 -10.34
CA GLY A 64 -3.62 10.12 -11.33
C GLY A 64 -2.62 8.97 -11.20
N CYS A 65 -1.35 9.29 -10.92
CA CYS A 65 -0.32 8.29 -10.63
C CYS A 65 -0.59 7.56 -9.32
N ASP A 66 -0.83 8.29 -8.23
CA ASP A 66 -1.14 7.73 -6.91
C ASP A 66 -2.38 6.82 -6.96
N PHE A 67 -3.40 7.18 -7.74
CA PHE A 67 -4.59 6.35 -7.95
C PHE A 67 -4.27 5.01 -8.61
N ASN A 68 -3.35 4.99 -9.58
CA ASN A 68 -2.92 3.75 -10.22
C ASN A 68 -2.00 2.91 -9.29
N CYS A 69 -1.29 3.51 -8.35
CA CYS A 69 -0.52 2.76 -7.35
C CYS A 69 -1.39 1.87 -6.45
N ASN A 70 -2.65 2.25 -6.22
CA ASN A 70 -3.59 1.43 -5.44
C ASN A 70 -4.06 0.17 -6.18
N LYS A 71 -3.70 0.03 -7.47
CA LYS A 71 -4.09 -1.09 -8.31
C LYS A 71 -2.87 -2.03 -8.48
N PRO A 72 -2.95 -3.29 -8.02
CA PRO A 72 -1.82 -4.23 -8.09
C PRO A 72 -1.20 -4.39 -9.49
N LYS A 73 -2.03 -4.32 -10.55
CA LYS A 73 -1.59 -4.37 -11.95
C LYS A 73 -0.57 -3.29 -12.29
N PHE A 74 -0.80 -2.06 -11.83
CA PHE A 74 -0.02 -0.89 -12.20
C PHE A 74 1.10 -0.60 -11.20
N TYR A 75 0.93 -1.01 -9.94
CA TYR A 75 1.94 -0.81 -8.89
C TYR A 75 3.35 -1.20 -9.34
N ASN A 76 3.54 -2.46 -9.75
CA ASN A 76 4.86 -2.97 -10.13
C ASN A 76 5.39 -2.30 -11.42
N GLN A 77 4.49 -1.93 -12.32
CA GLN A 77 4.85 -1.29 -13.59
C GLN A 77 5.33 0.16 -13.36
N ILE A 78 4.61 0.91 -12.54
CA ILE A 78 4.95 2.29 -12.16
C ILE A 78 6.22 2.31 -11.30
N ALA A 79 6.32 1.43 -10.30
CA ALA A 79 7.53 1.29 -9.50
C ALA A 79 8.75 0.91 -10.36
N GLY A 80 8.56 0.06 -11.37
CA GLY A 80 9.59 -0.33 -12.33
C GLY A 80 10.22 0.85 -13.06
N CYS A 81 9.46 1.93 -13.31
CA CYS A 81 9.98 3.14 -13.96
C CYS A 81 11.12 3.79 -13.16
N LEU A 82 11.21 3.62 -11.84
CA LEU A 82 12.36 4.12 -11.05
C LEU A 82 13.68 3.50 -11.52
N THR A 83 13.63 2.27 -12.00
CA THR A 83 14.80 1.50 -12.45
C THR A 83 14.97 1.45 -13.96
N SER A 84 13.86 1.43 -14.71
CA SER A 84 13.85 1.14 -16.15
C SER A 84 13.85 2.37 -17.04
N SER A 85 13.56 3.54 -16.48
CA SER A 85 13.59 4.79 -17.24
C SER A 85 14.94 5.47 -17.07
N GLY A 86 15.43 6.10 -18.14
CA GLY A 86 16.72 6.78 -18.14
C GLY A 86 16.77 7.95 -17.14
N ASN A 87 17.92 8.61 -17.07
CA ASN A 87 18.17 9.65 -16.08
C ASN A 87 17.47 11.00 -16.37
N THR A 88 16.63 11.09 -17.40
CA THR A 88 15.97 12.34 -17.79
C THR A 88 14.50 12.36 -17.40
N CYS A 89 14.01 13.54 -17.01
CA CYS A 89 12.61 13.72 -16.65
C CYS A 89 11.63 13.40 -17.79
N GLN A 90 12.06 13.59 -19.04
CA GLN A 90 11.26 13.23 -20.22
C GLN A 90 11.09 11.71 -20.35
N SER A 91 12.17 10.93 -20.22
CA SER A 91 12.11 9.47 -20.30
C SER A 91 11.38 8.85 -19.10
N PHE A 92 11.55 9.43 -17.92
CA PHE A 92 10.81 9.05 -16.72
C PHE A 92 9.30 9.30 -16.88
N SER A 93 8.92 10.51 -17.29
CA SER A 93 7.51 10.89 -17.50
C SER A 93 6.84 10.04 -18.58
N ALA A 94 7.55 9.73 -19.67
CA ALA A 94 7.06 8.84 -20.72
C ALA A 94 6.82 7.41 -20.21
N CYS A 95 7.71 6.89 -19.36
CA CYS A 95 7.53 5.58 -18.73
C CYS A 95 6.23 5.54 -17.91
N ILE A 96 6.04 6.52 -17.02
CA ILE A 96 4.86 6.60 -16.15
C ILE A 96 3.57 6.70 -16.96
N MET A 97 3.52 7.61 -17.94
CA MET A 97 2.34 7.76 -18.81
C MET A 97 2.02 6.49 -19.60
N LYS A 98 3.04 5.75 -20.06
CA LYS A 98 2.84 4.46 -20.75
C LYS A 98 2.17 3.42 -19.85
N GLN A 99 2.51 3.37 -18.56
CA GLN A 99 1.91 2.41 -17.63
C GLN A 99 0.50 2.83 -17.20
N MET A 100 0.26 4.13 -16.98
CA MET A 100 -1.05 4.64 -16.51
C MET A 100 -2.10 4.77 -17.62
N GLY A 101 -1.68 5.15 -18.82
CA GLY A 101 -2.56 5.45 -19.96
C GLY A 101 -2.60 4.32 -21.00
N GLY A 102 -2.41 3.07 -20.55
CA GLY A 102 -2.24 1.91 -21.41
C GLY A 102 -3.17 1.91 -22.63
N LYS A 103 -2.56 1.77 -23.81
CA LYS A 103 -3.20 1.04 -24.91
C LYS A 103 -3.40 -0.41 -24.47
#